data_AF-A0A3M7P866-F1
#
_entry.id   AF-A0A3M7P866-F1
#
_cell.length_a   1.000
_cell.length_b   1.000
_cell.length_c   1.000
_cell.angle_alpha   90.00
_cell.angle_beta   90.00
_cell.angle_gamma   90.00
#
_symmetry.space_group_name_H-M   'P 1'
#
loop_
_entity.id
_entity.type
_entity.pdbx_description
1 polymer ?
#
loop_
_entity_poly.entity_id
_entity_poly.type
_entity_poly.pdbx_seq_one_letter_code
_entity_poly.pdbx_strand_id
1 'polypeptide(L)'
;WSLKINLSKTSYCVFTTAGYRVGHETKYKLKLSLEGSQIPMDPFPTLLGITLDPKLNFKKLFENLTQKITTRLLIYTTVMLNPENTW
;
A
#
# COMPACT_ATOMS: atom_id res chain seq x y z
N TRP A 1 -10.24 19.25 22.47
CA TRP A 1 -9.94 17.91 21.95
C TRP A 1 -8.50 17.61 22.33
N SER A 2 -8.28 16.82 23.38
CA SER A 2 -6.93 16.54 23.88
C SER A 2 -6.64 15.06 23.66
N LEU A 3 -6.02 14.74 22.52
CA LEU A 3 -5.56 13.38 22.24
C LEU A 3 -4.16 13.21 22.84
N LYS A 4 -4.02 12.30 23.81
CA LYS A 4 -2.72 11.90 24.37
C LYS A 4 -2.32 10.54 23.81
N ILE A 5 -1.17 10.50 23.12
CA ILE A 5 -0.61 9.27 22.56
C ILE A 5 -0.10 8.38 23.70
N ASN A 6 -0.47 7.11 23.68
CA ASN A 6 0.05 6.13 24.63
C ASN A 6 1.26 5.40 24.02
N LEU A 7 2.46 5.76 24.48
CA LEU A 7 3.74 5.17 24.03
C LEU A 7 3.75 3.63 24.13
N SER A 8 3.20 3.05 25.19
CA SER A 8 3.17 1.59 25.38
C SER A 8 2.34 0.83 24.36
N LYS A 9 1.40 1.52 23.70
CA LYS A 9 0.50 0.96 22.68
C LYS A 9 0.80 1.50 21.28
N THR A 10 1.91 2.22 21.12
CA THR A 10 2.30 2.83 19.86
C THR A 10 3.49 2.09 19.29
N SER A 11 3.36 1.64 18.05
CA SER A 11 4.46 1.15 17.22
C SER A 11 4.38 1.83 15.86
N TYR A 12 5.45 1.74 15.08
CA TYR A 12 5.43 2.19 13.69
C TYR A 12 5.91 1.09 12.74
N CYS A 13 5.39 1.13 11.53
CA CYS A 13 5.81 0.26 10.43
C CYS A 13 6.26 1.15 9.25
N VAL A 14 7.21 0.65 8.46
CA VAL A 14 7.71 1.35 7.26
C VAL A 14 7.49 0.47 6.05
N PHE A 15 6.73 0.97 5.09
CA PHE A 15 6.44 0.29 3.85
C PHE A 15 7.50 0.59 2.81
N THR A 16 8.10 -0.45 2.21
CA THR A 16 9.11 -0.31 1.15
C THR A 16 8.82 -1.24 -0.01
N THR A 17 9.28 -0.92 -1.22
CA THR A 17 9.13 -1.79 -2.39
C THR A 17 9.88 -3.12 -2.24
N ALA A 18 10.96 -3.14 -1.46
CA ALA A 18 11.76 -4.33 -1.20
C ALA A 18 11.17 -5.25 -0.11
N GLY A 19 10.25 -4.73 0.72
CA GLY A 19 9.72 -5.40 1.91
C GLY A 19 10.73 -5.54 3.05
N TYR A 20 10.28 -6.05 4.20
CA TYR A 20 11.15 -6.35 5.34
C TYR A 20 12.11 -7.50 5.00
N ARG A 21 13.42 -7.27 5.19
CA ARG A 21 14.48 -8.24 4.91
C ARG A 21 15.43 -8.31 6.09
N VAL A 22 15.56 -9.49 6.68
CA VAL A 22 16.51 -9.78 7.76
C VAL A 22 17.93 -9.50 7.25
N GLY A 23 18.71 -8.69 7.98
CA GLY A 23 20.07 -8.28 7.60
C GLY A 23 20.18 -6.96 6.80
N HIS A 24 19.06 -6.36 6.39
CA HIS A 24 19.02 -5.02 5.79
C HIS A 24 18.52 -3.94 6.76
N GLU A 25 18.91 -4.04 8.03
CA GLU A 25 18.55 -3.06 9.08
C GLU A 25 18.98 -1.63 8.70
N THR A 26 20.06 -1.49 7.92
CA THR A 26 20.58 -0.19 7.45
C THR A 26 19.66 0.56 6.49
N LYS A 27 18.62 -0.07 5.94
CA LYS A 27 17.62 0.60 5.07
C LYS A 27 16.46 1.21 5.87
N TYR A 28 16.23 0.76 7.10
CA TYR A 28 15.16 1.24 7.98
C TYR A 28 15.69 2.29 8.96
N LYS A 29 16.36 3.34 8.46
CA LYS A 29 17.00 4.39 9.29
C LYS A 29 16.04 5.32 10.02
N LEU A 30 14.73 5.08 9.94
CA LEU A 30 13.75 5.92 10.62
C LEU A 30 13.81 5.62 12.12
N LYS A 31 14.22 6.60 12.93
CA LYS A 31 14.14 6.51 14.39
C LYS A 31 13.06 7.48 14.85
N LEU A 32 11.90 6.96 15.23
CA LEU A 32 10.82 7.77 15.79
C LEU A 32 10.92 7.81 17.31
N SER A 33 10.88 9.01 17.87
CA SER A 33 10.86 9.24 19.32
C SER A 33 9.77 10.22 19.67
N LEU A 34 9.13 9.99 20.81
CA LEU A 34 8.12 10.88 21.39
C LEU A 34 8.46 11.08 22.87
N GLU A 35 8.52 12.33 23.32
CA GLU A 35 8.86 12.70 24.71
C GLU A 35 10.18 12.06 25.19
N GLY A 36 11.18 11.97 24.30
CA GLY A 36 12.49 11.36 24.59
C GLY A 36 12.51 9.83 24.62
N SER A 37 11.34 9.17 24.54
CA SER A 37 11.23 7.71 24.44
C SER A 37 11.21 7.27 22.98
N GLN A 38 11.96 6.20 22.64
CA GLN A 38 11.89 5.62 21.30
C GLN A 38 10.62 4.79 21.13
N ILE A 39 9.96 4.99 20.00
CA ILE A 39 8.83 4.16 19.59
C ILE A 39 9.42 2.89 18.94
N PRO A 40 8.95 1.68 19.29
CA PRO A 40 9.43 0.46 18.66
C PRO A 40 8.92 0.34 17.21
N MET A 41 9.76 -0.22 16.34
CA MET A 41 9.35 -0.62 15.00
C MET A 41 8.66 -1.99 15.07
N ASP A 42 7.48 -2.09 14.48
CA ASP A 42 6.77 -3.33 14.23
C ASP A 42 6.63 -3.52 12.70
N PRO A 43 7.39 -4.42 12.07
CA PRO A 43 7.34 -4.61 10.62
C PRO A 43 6.03 -5.22 10.13
N PHE A 44 5.29 -5.95 10.98
CA PHE A 44 4.07 -6.67 10.59
C PHE A 44 2.93 -6.36 11.58
N PRO A 45 2.53 -5.08 11.71
CA PRO A 45 1.55 -4.69 12.70
C PRO A 45 0.20 -5.32 12.37
N THR A 46 -0.46 -5.84 13.40
CA THR A 46 -1.84 -6.35 13.28
C THR A 46 -2.80 -5.29 13.83
N LEU A 47 -3.59 -4.71 12.94
CA LEU A 47 -4.58 -3.68 13.26
C LEU A 47 -5.97 -4.22 12.96
N LEU A 48 -6.83 -4.29 13.98
CA LEU A 48 -8.21 -4.77 13.85
C LEU A 48 -8.32 -6.16 13.20
N GLY A 49 -7.36 -7.05 13.49
CA GLY A 49 -7.29 -8.40 12.91
C GLY A 49 -6.68 -8.48 11.51
N ILE A 50 -6.25 -7.36 10.93
CA ILE A 50 -5.57 -7.31 9.64
C ILE A 50 -4.07 -7.12 9.88
N THR A 51 -3.27 -8.10 9.48
CA THR A 51 -1.81 -7.99 9.48
C THR A 51 -1.36 -7.25 8.23
N LEU A 52 -0.60 -6.17 8.40
CA LEU A 52 -0.06 -5.39 7.28
C LEU A 52 1.28 -5.98 6.81
N ASP A 53 1.45 -6.12 5.49
CA ASP A 53 2.72 -6.49 4.87
C ASP A 53 3.58 -5.24 4.65
N PRO A 54 4.82 -5.17 5.15
CA PRO A 54 5.73 -4.06 4.92
C PRO A 54 6.16 -3.89 3.45
N LYS A 55 5.81 -4.82 2.56
CA LYS A 55 6.11 -4.75 1.13
C LYS A 55 5.04 -3.98 0.35
N LEU A 56 5.42 -2.86 -0.24
CA LEU A 56 4.58 -2.16 -1.22
C LEU A 56 4.51 -2.96 -2.52
N ASN A 57 3.30 -3.39 -2.87
CA ASN A 57 3.03 -4.07 -4.12
C ASN A 57 1.87 -3.40 -4.87
N PHE A 58 2.16 -2.89 -6.07
CA PHE A 58 1.19 -2.23 -6.94
C PHE A 58 0.69 -3.12 -8.08
N LYS A 59 1.12 -4.39 -8.15
CA LYS A 59 0.80 -5.30 -9.26
C LYS A 59 -0.71 -5.40 -9.49
N LYS A 60 -1.47 -5.64 -8.42
CA LYS A 60 -2.93 -5.76 -8.49
C LYS A 60 -3.63 -4.46 -8.92
N LEU A 61 -3.08 -3.31 -8.51
CA LEU A 61 -3.56 -2.01 -8.97
C LEU A 61 -3.37 -1.86 -10.47
N PHE A 62 -2.19 -2.21 -10.99
CA PHE A 62 -1.89 -2.17 -12.42
C PHE A 62 -2.74 -3.16 -13.21
N GLU A 63 -2.91 -4.40 -12.73
CA GLU A 63 -3.79 -5.40 -13.36
C GLU A 63 -5.22 -4.86 -13.52
N ASN A 64 -5.78 -4.27 -12.46
CA ASN A 64 -7.13 -3.68 -12.49
C ASN A 64 -7.23 -2.48 -13.45
N LEU A 65 -6.21 -1.62 -13.47
CA LEU A 65 -6.16 -0.46 -14.37
C LEU A 65 -6.09 -0.91 -15.83
N THR A 66 -5.23 -1.88 -16.15
CA THR A 66 -5.10 -2.45 -17.48
C THR A 66 -6.43 -3.06 -17.93
N GLN A 67 -7.07 -3.88 -17.09
CA GLN A 67 -8.37 -4.48 -17.41
C GLN A 67 -9.43 -3.40 -17.72
N LYS A 68 -9.49 -2.33 -16.92
CA LYS A 68 -10.42 -1.21 -17.12
C LYS A 68 -10.17 -0.47 -18.43
N ILE A 69 -8.91 -0.23 -18.78
CA ILE A 69 -8.53 0.45 -20.04
C ILE A 69 -8.85 -0.45 -21.23
N THR A 70 -8.45 -1.72 -21.18
CA THR A 70 -8.72 -2.69 -22.25
C THR A 70 -10.21 -2.83 -22.54
N THR A 71 -11.03 -2.91 -21.48
CA THR A 71 -12.50 -2.97 -21.63
C THR A 71 -13.04 -1.75 -22.39
N ARG A 72 -12.55 -0.54 -22.07
CA ARG A 72 -12.97 0.68 -22.77
C ARG A 72 -12.50 0.69 -24.23
N LEU A 73 -11.25 0.31 -24.49
CA LEU A 73 -10.71 0.24 -25.86
C LEU A 73 -11.48 -0.74 -26.73
N LEU A 74 -11.89 -1.89 -26.19
CA LEU A 74 -12.73 -2.87 -26.89
C LEU A 74 -14.09 -2.27 -27.26
N ILE A 75 -14.71 -1.51 -26.35
CA ILE A 75 -15.98 -0.81 -26.64
C ILE A 75 -15.77 0.22 -27.77
N TYR A 76 -14.75 1.07 -27.67
CA TYR A 76 -14.48 2.10 -28.68
C TYR A 76 -14.18 1.50 -30.07
N THR A 77 -13.36 0.45 -30.13
CA THR A 77 -13.04 -0.23 -31.39
C THR A 77 -14.27 -0.90 -31.99
N THR A 78 -15.12 -1.54 -31.17
CA THR A 78 -16.39 -2.12 -31.64
C THR A 78 -17.34 -1.07 -32.22
N VAL A 79 -17.48 0.08 -31.55
CA VAL A 79 -18.34 1.19 -32.00
C VAL A 79 -17.80 1.88 -33.25
N MET A 80 -16.48 2.08 -33.34
CA MET A 80 -15.87 2.83 -34.45
C MET A 80 -15.63 1.98 -35.70
N LEU A 81 -15.40 0.66 -35.57
CA LEU A 81 -15.12 -0.22 -36.70
C LEU A 81 -16.37 -0.91 -37.26
N ASN A 82 -17.48 -0.97 -36.51
CA ASN A 82 -18.78 -1.47 -36.98
C ASN A 82 -19.90 -0.44 -36.68
N PRO A 83 -19.89 0.73 -37.34
CA PRO A 83 -20.94 1.74 -37.16
C PRO A 83 -22.32 1.27 -37.64
N GLU A 84 -22.39 0.19 -38.43
CA GLU A 84 -23.64 -0.34 -39.00
C GLU A 84 -24.44 -1.25 -38.03
N ASN A 85 -23.86 -1.66 -36.89
CA ASN A 85 -24.52 -2.50 -35.89
C ASN A 85 -25.09 -1.69 -34.70
N THR A 86 -25.29 -0.38 -34.85
CA THR A 86 -25.83 0.51 -33.81
C THR A 86 -27.30 0.91 -34.00
N TRP A 87 -28.07 0.16 -34.81
CA TRP A 87 -29.53 0.25 -34.92
C TRP A 87 -30.15 -1.13 -35.06
#